data_AF-A0A673V1V0-F1
#
_entry.id   AF-A0A673V1V0-F1
#
_cell.length_a   1.000
_cell.length_b   1.000
_cell.length_c   1.000
_cell.angle_alpha   90.00
_cell.angle_beta   90.00
_cell.angle_gamma   90.00
#
_symmetry.space_group_name_H-M   'P 1'
#
loop_
_entity.id
_entity.type
_entity.pdbx_description
1 polymer ?
#
loop_
_entity_poly.entity_id
_entity_poly.type
_entity_poly.pdbx_seq_one_letter_code
_entity_poly.pdbx_strand_id
1 'polypeptide(L)'
;MGSKYPPSMRGCLPLWTLLLVVAFIVIFFFFTSYDTSSQDPKELTDTYRVLQDVTIMMALGFGFINSSLRRYGWSSMAFNLFLLALTVQWAVLLNGFLEQLSPQKVVIKLSSIKLATMSAMSVLISAGAVLGKANLVQLVLMALVEVTAFGVMRMIQAKYFVHHIHNAVLAGGVAVGTSCYLIRSPWLAMVLGLVAGLISTGGALSLTMRFNNMLDLHDTSGVYYTFGLPGLLGEIAHIVLITLQDDWTKSTRFGLKPQNMERTSYV
;
A
#
# COMPACT_ATOMS: atom_id res chain seq x y z
N MET A 1 8.74 41.51 -24.15
CA MET A 1 8.63 41.06 -22.75
C MET A 1 7.67 39.88 -22.70
N GLY A 2 8.20 38.66 -22.60
CA GLY A 2 7.41 37.43 -22.56
C GLY A 2 6.68 37.29 -21.23
N SER A 3 5.38 37.02 -21.31
CA SER A 3 4.46 36.85 -20.19
C SER A 3 4.95 35.77 -19.21
N LYS A 4 5.26 36.15 -17.96
CA LYS A 4 5.63 35.26 -16.84
C LYS A 4 4.38 34.63 -16.20
N TYR A 5 3.60 33.87 -16.96
CA TYR A 5 2.61 32.96 -16.38
C TYR A 5 2.93 31.53 -16.82
N PRO A 6 2.99 30.55 -15.89
CA PRO A 6 3.14 29.17 -16.29
C PRO A 6 1.97 28.81 -17.23
N PRO A 7 2.23 28.12 -18.36
CA PRO A 7 1.20 27.81 -19.33
C PRO A 7 0.07 27.04 -18.66
N SER A 8 -1.16 27.43 -18.97
CA SER A 8 -2.38 26.77 -18.48
C SER A 8 -2.36 25.29 -18.86
N MET A 9 -2.11 24.42 -17.88
CA MET A 9 -2.11 22.96 -18.07
C MET A 9 -3.51 22.37 -18.34
N ARG A 10 -4.56 23.21 -18.42
CA ARG A 10 -5.97 22.79 -18.61
C ARG A 10 -6.23 22.05 -19.93
N GLY A 11 -5.47 22.34 -20.99
CA GLY A 11 -5.59 21.63 -22.27
C GLY A 11 -4.63 20.42 -22.41
N CYS A 12 -3.52 20.44 -21.68
CA CYS A 12 -2.44 19.46 -21.84
C CYS A 12 -2.73 18.16 -21.07
N LEU A 13 -3.22 18.26 -19.84
CA LEU A 13 -3.57 17.11 -18.99
C LEU A 13 -4.60 16.14 -19.62
N PRO A 14 -5.76 16.60 -20.14
CA PRO A 14 -6.73 15.70 -20.78
C PRO A 14 -6.18 15.04 -22.05
N LEU A 15 -5.31 15.74 -22.80
CA LEU A 15 -4.63 15.19 -23.97
C LEU A 15 -3.68 14.05 -23.57
N TRP A 16 -2.87 14.25 -22.52
CA TRP A 16 -1.97 13.22 -22.00
C TRP A 16 -2.73 11.99 -21.48
N THR A 17 -3.87 12.18 -20.81
CA THR A 17 -4.70 11.06 -20.36
C THR A 17 -5.31 10.28 -21.52
N LEU A 18 -5.76 10.97 -22.58
CA LEU A 18 -6.29 10.31 -23.77
C LEU A 18 -5.20 9.50 -24.49
N LEU A 19 -4.01 10.09 -24.65
CA LEU A 19 -2.86 9.39 -25.24
C LEU A 19 -2.51 8.13 -24.43
N LEU A 20 -2.50 8.24 -23.10
CA LEU A 20 -2.23 7.11 -22.21
C LEU A 20 -3.29 6.00 -22.35
N VAL A 21 -4.58 6.34 -22.41
CA VAL A 21 -5.65 5.36 -22.62
C VAL A 21 -5.51 4.66 -23.97
N VAL A 22 -5.25 5.42 -25.04
CA VAL A 22 -5.03 4.84 -26.38
C VAL A 22 -3.83 3.90 -26.39
N ALA A 23 -2.73 4.29 -25.72
CA ALA A 23 -1.56 3.42 -25.58
C ALA A 23 -1.90 2.11 -24.85
N PHE A 24 -2.65 2.17 -23.75
CA PHE A 24 -3.12 0.96 -23.05
C PHE A 24 -4.00 0.08 -23.94
N ILE A 25 -4.93 0.64 -24.71
CA ILE A 25 -5.78 -0.13 -25.64
C ILE A 25 -4.92 -0.86 -26.67
N VAL A 26 -3.95 -0.18 -27.29
CA VAL A 26 -3.04 -0.80 -28.26
C VAL A 26 -2.23 -1.93 -27.61
N ILE A 27 -1.67 -1.69 -26.43
CA ILE A 27 -0.89 -2.70 -25.71
C ILE A 27 -1.76 -3.92 -25.37
N PHE A 28 -2.96 -3.71 -24.82
CA PHE A 28 -3.88 -4.82 -24.49
C PHE A 28 -4.26 -5.61 -25.75
N PHE A 29 -4.54 -4.95 -26.87
CA PHE A 29 -4.87 -5.61 -28.13
C PHE A 29 -3.77 -6.54 -28.64
N PHE A 30 -2.49 -6.12 -28.54
CA PHE A 30 -1.37 -6.93 -29.02
C PHE A 30 -0.96 -8.04 -28.04
N PHE A 31 -0.94 -7.74 -26.74
CA PHE A 31 -0.29 -8.59 -25.73
C PHE A 31 -1.24 -9.46 -24.93
N THR A 32 -2.55 -9.20 -24.94
CA THR A 32 -3.51 -9.94 -24.10
C THR A 32 -4.40 -10.87 -24.92
N SER A 33 -4.69 -12.04 -24.36
CA SER A 33 -5.67 -13.00 -24.87
C SER A 33 -6.58 -13.40 -23.74
N TYR A 34 -7.87 -13.58 -24.02
CA TYR A 34 -8.80 -14.12 -23.05
C TYR A 34 -8.71 -15.63 -23.03
N ASP A 35 -8.76 -16.23 -21.84
CA ASP A 35 -8.97 -17.66 -21.73
C ASP A 35 -10.45 -17.96 -21.98
N THR A 36 -10.75 -18.77 -22.98
CA THR A 36 -12.10 -19.32 -23.23
C THR A 36 -12.32 -20.66 -22.54
N SER A 37 -11.34 -21.17 -21.76
CA SER A 37 -11.49 -22.42 -21.02
C SER A 37 -12.66 -22.32 -20.03
N SER A 38 -13.61 -23.26 -20.11
CA SER A 38 -14.80 -23.31 -19.26
C SER A 38 -14.39 -23.47 -17.79
N GLN A 39 -14.25 -22.36 -17.07
CA GLN A 39 -14.18 -22.38 -15.61
C GLN A 39 -15.54 -22.81 -15.05
N ASP A 40 -15.52 -23.51 -13.93
CA ASP A 40 -16.75 -23.94 -13.26
C ASP A 40 -17.63 -22.73 -12.95
N PRO A 41 -18.92 -22.74 -13.36
CA PRO A 41 -19.80 -21.57 -13.24
C PRO A 41 -20.00 -21.12 -11.78
N LYS A 42 -19.84 -22.03 -10.81
CA LYS A 42 -19.89 -21.72 -9.37
C LYS A 42 -18.67 -20.92 -8.91
N GLU A 43 -17.46 -21.33 -9.28
CA GLU A 43 -16.21 -20.65 -8.90
C GLU A 43 -16.12 -19.24 -9.53
N LEU A 44 -16.61 -19.12 -10.77
CA LEU A 44 -16.69 -17.85 -11.48
C LEU A 44 -17.63 -16.86 -10.76
N THR A 45 -18.80 -17.35 -10.31
CA THR A 45 -19.80 -16.54 -9.59
C THR A 45 -19.27 -16.06 -8.24
N ASP A 46 -18.61 -16.94 -7.48
CA ASP A 46 -18.05 -16.58 -6.18
C ASP A 46 -16.90 -15.59 -6.30
N THR A 47 -16.00 -15.79 -7.28
CA THR A 47 -14.90 -14.84 -7.53
C THR A 47 -15.42 -13.49 -8.01
N TYR A 48 -16.46 -13.48 -8.85
CA TYR A 48 -17.08 -12.26 -9.34
C TYR A 48 -17.75 -11.47 -8.20
N ARG A 49 -18.46 -12.12 -7.28
CA ARG A 49 -19.05 -11.47 -6.09
C ARG A 49 -17.98 -10.78 -5.25
N VAL A 50 -16.89 -11.48 -4.94
CA VAL A 50 -15.78 -10.89 -4.18
C VAL A 50 -15.17 -9.70 -4.93
N LEU A 51 -14.99 -9.82 -6.24
CA LEU A 51 -14.44 -8.74 -7.06
C LEU A 51 -15.37 -7.51 -7.09
N GLN A 52 -16.67 -7.74 -7.17
CA GLN A 52 -17.68 -6.69 -7.12
C GLN A 52 -17.67 -5.97 -5.77
N ASP A 53 -17.68 -6.70 -4.66
CA ASP A 53 -17.66 -6.12 -3.31
C ASP A 53 -16.40 -5.27 -3.09
N VAL A 54 -15.24 -5.79 -3.51
CA VAL A 54 -13.95 -5.08 -3.40
C VAL A 54 -13.92 -3.85 -4.31
N THR A 55 -14.46 -3.94 -5.52
CA THR A 55 -14.52 -2.80 -6.46
C THR A 55 -15.47 -1.72 -5.95
N ILE A 56 -16.60 -2.07 -5.36
CA ILE A 56 -17.53 -1.11 -4.72
C ILE A 56 -16.85 -0.43 -3.54
N MET A 57 -16.13 -1.18 -2.70
CA MET A 57 -15.35 -0.63 -1.59
C MET A 57 -14.28 0.36 -2.07
N MET A 58 -13.57 0.07 -3.17
CA MET A 58 -12.55 0.97 -3.72
C MET A 58 -13.13 2.20 -4.43
N ALA A 59 -14.13 1.99 -5.29
CA ALA A 59 -14.70 3.04 -6.11
C ALA A 59 -15.55 4.01 -5.28
N LEU A 60 -16.49 3.47 -4.49
CA LEU A 60 -17.41 4.26 -3.68
C LEU A 60 -16.87 4.46 -2.26
N GLY A 61 -16.42 3.40 -1.59
CA GLY A 61 -15.94 3.49 -0.20
C GLY A 61 -14.76 4.46 -0.04
N PHE A 62 -13.60 4.13 -0.61
CA PHE A 62 -12.43 5.01 -0.58
C PHE A 62 -12.68 6.35 -1.29
N GLY A 63 -13.46 6.35 -2.38
CA GLY A 63 -13.82 7.57 -3.10
C GLY A 63 -14.57 8.59 -2.26
N PHE A 64 -15.60 8.16 -1.50
CA PHE A 64 -16.36 9.04 -0.62
C PHE A 64 -15.61 9.41 0.66
N ILE A 65 -14.82 8.48 1.24
CA ILE A 65 -13.93 8.79 2.38
C ILE A 65 -12.99 9.95 1.99
N ASN A 66 -12.31 9.82 0.84
CA ASN A 66 -11.41 10.83 0.30
C ASN A 66 -12.15 12.14 -0.05
N SER A 67 -13.43 12.05 -0.43
CA SER A 67 -14.29 13.20 -0.77
C SER A 67 -14.76 14.04 0.44
N SER A 68 -14.60 13.55 1.67
CA SER A 68 -15.04 14.25 2.90
C SER A 68 -14.30 15.58 3.16
N LEU A 69 -13.29 15.92 2.36
CA LEU A 69 -12.57 17.20 2.40
C LEU A 69 -13.38 18.32 1.71
N ARG A 70 -13.87 19.27 2.52
CA ARG A 70 -14.83 20.35 2.18
C ARG A 70 -14.53 21.19 0.93
N ARG A 71 -13.30 21.25 0.43
CA ARG A 71 -12.93 21.99 -0.80
C ARG A 71 -12.53 21.13 -2.00
N TYR A 72 -12.38 19.81 -1.86
CA TYR A 72 -11.82 18.93 -2.89
C TYR A 72 -12.68 17.70 -3.22
N GLY A 73 -13.90 17.59 -2.69
CA GLY A 73 -14.73 16.39 -2.79
C GLY A 73 -14.93 15.84 -4.21
N TRP A 74 -15.38 16.68 -5.15
CA TRP A 74 -15.60 16.28 -6.55
C TRP A 74 -14.32 15.85 -7.27
N SER A 75 -13.22 16.56 -7.03
CA SER A 75 -11.92 16.24 -7.64
C SER A 75 -11.32 14.97 -7.06
N SER A 76 -11.50 14.75 -5.77
CA SER A 76 -11.04 13.56 -5.06
C SER A 76 -11.72 12.29 -5.58
N MET A 77 -13.05 12.33 -5.74
CA MET A 77 -13.80 11.20 -6.28
C MET A 77 -13.35 10.87 -7.72
N ALA A 78 -13.15 11.89 -8.55
CA ALA A 78 -12.68 11.71 -9.93
C ALA A 78 -11.26 11.11 -10.00
N PHE A 79 -10.34 11.61 -9.17
CA PHE A 79 -8.97 11.07 -9.10
C PHE A 79 -8.94 9.64 -8.57
N ASN A 80 -9.80 9.32 -7.59
CA ASN A 80 -9.95 7.97 -7.05
C ASN A 80 -10.39 6.97 -8.13
N LEU A 81 -11.44 7.30 -8.89
CA LEU A 81 -11.94 6.45 -9.97
C LEU A 81 -10.93 6.32 -11.12
N PHE A 82 -10.25 7.42 -11.45
CA PHE A 82 -9.21 7.42 -12.48
C PHE A 82 -8.01 6.54 -12.08
N LEU A 83 -7.51 6.68 -10.85
CA LEU A 83 -6.43 5.85 -10.33
C LEU A 83 -6.84 4.39 -10.24
N LEU A 84 -8.07 4.07 -9.81
CA LEU A 84 -8.58 2.70 -9.79
C LEU A 84 -8.54 2.06 -11.19
N ALA A 85 -9.05 2.75 -12.21
CA ALA A 85 -9.05 2.25 -13.58
C ALA A 85 -7.61 2.06 -14.12
N LEU A 86 -6.75 3.07 -13.93
CA LEU A 86 -5.37 3.05 -14.38
C LEU A 86 -4.55 1.94 -13.70
N THR A 87 -4.66 1.81 -12.38
CA THR A 87 -3.91 0.83 -11.61
C THR A 87 -4.33 -0.59 -11.91
N VAL A 88 -5.63 -0.87 -12.07
CA VAL A 88 -6.10 -2.20 -12.44
C VAL A 88 -5.58 -2.57 -13.84
N GLN A 89 -5.66 -1.65 -14.82
CA GLN A 89 -5.13 -1.91 -16.17
C GLN A 89 -3.62 -2.16 -16.16
N TRP A 90 -2.86 -1.34 -15.43
CA TRP A 90 -1.43 -1.50 -15.30
C TRP A 90 -1.04 -2.79 -14.55
N ALA A 91 -1.77 -3.13 -13.49
CA ALA A 91 -1.52 -4.32 -12.68
C ALA A 91 -1.82 -5.62 -13.44
N VAL A 92 -2.91 -5.68 -14.22
CA VAL A 92 -3.20 -6.86 -15.07
C VAL A 92 -2.06 -7.07 -16.07
N LEU A 93 -1.58 -5.99 -16.70
CA LEU A 93 -0.49 -6.04 -17.64
C LEU A 93 0.82 -6.53 -16.98
N LEU A 94 1.19 -5.92 -15.86
CA LEU A 94 2.41 -6.26 -15.13
C LEU A 94 2.40 -7.67 -14.58
N ASN A 95 1.30 -8.10 -13.95
CA ASN A 95 1.17 -9.46 -13.44
C ASN A 95 1.31 -10.48 -14.58
N GLY A 96 0.70 -10.19 -15.74
CA GLY A 96 0.85 -11.01 -16.93
C GLY A 96 2.30 -11.16 -17.41
N PHE A 97 3.03 -10.05 -17.53
CA PHE A 97 4.44 -10.06 -17.93
C PHE A 97 5.36 -10.68 -16.88
N LEU A 98 5.06 -10.50 -15.58
CA LEU A 98 5.86 -11.02 -14.48
C LEU A 98 5.70 -12.53 -14.31
N GLU A 99 4.48 -13.05 -14.41
CA GLU A 99 4.20 -14.48 -14.25
C GLU A 99 4.63 -15.29 -15.50
N GLN A 100 4.60 -14.68 -16.68
CA GLN A 100 4.92 -15.33 -17.95
C GLN A 100 6.21 -14.74 -18.55
N LEU A 101 7.37 -15.22 -18.08
CA LEU A 101 8.70 -14.74 -18.49
C LEU A 101 9.07 -15.07 -19.96
N SER A 102 8.17 -15.71 -20.72
CA SER A 102 8.34 -16.10 -22.13
C SER A 102 7.39 -15.29 -23.03
N PRO A 103 7.76 -15.02 -24.29
CA PRO A 103 7.07 -14.07 -25.20
C PRO A 103 5.75 -14.60 -25.77
N GLN A 104 4.92 -15.25 -24.96
CA GLN A 104 3.59 -15.70 -25.32
C GLN A 104 2.54 -14.71 -24.81
N LYS A 105 1.37 -14.66 -25.45
CA LYS A 105 0.28 -13.74 -25.08
C LYS A 105 -0.14 -13.95 -23.61
N VAL A 106 -0.31 -12.84 -22.90
CA VAL A 106 -0.80 -12.79 -21.52
C VAL A 106 -2.24 -13.27 -21.47
N VAL A 107 -2.50 -14.37 -20.76
CA VAL A 107 -3.85 -14.92 -20.59
C VAL A 107 -4.56 -14.23 -19.43
N ILE A 108 -5.62 -13.46 -19.71
CA ILE A 108 -6.40 -12.77 -18.68
C ILE A 108 -7.48 -13.71 -18.12
N LYS A 109 -7.33 -14.11 -16.85
CA LYS A 109 -8.34 -14.84 -16.06
C LYS A 109 -9.01 -13.94 -15.03
N LEU A 110 -10.18 -14.34 -14.54
CA LEU A 110 -10.88 -13.62 -13.47
C LEU A 110 -10.03 -13.55 -12.18
N SER A 111 -9.23 -14.57 -11.90
CA SER A 111 -8.25 -14.59 -10.81
C SER A 111 -7.16 -13.52 -10.98
N SER A 112 -6.66 -13.33 -12.21
CA SER A 112 -5.68 -12.28 -12.53
C SER A 112 -6.27 -10.88 -12.34
N ILE A 113 -7.55 -10.68 -12.64
CA ILE A 113 -8.24 -9.40 -12.40
C ILE A 113 -8.44 -9.20 -10.89
N LYS A 114 -8.93 -10.20 -10.15
CA LYS A 114 -9.04 -10.13 -8.67
C LYS A 114 -7.72 -9.72 -8.03
N LEU A 115 -6.65 -10.34 -8.48
CA LEU A 115 -5.30 -10.07 -8.00
C LEU A 115 -4.80 -8.67 -8.36
N ALA A 116 -5.06 -8.19 -9.57
CA ALA A 116 -4.80 -6.82 -9.97
C ALA A 116 -5.61 -5.81 -9.12
N THR A 117 -6.87 -6.10 -8.83
CA THR A 117 -7.71 -5.25 -7.97
C THR A 117 -7.19 -5.16 -6.53
N MET A 118 -6.55 -6.21 -6.01
CA MET A 118 -5.89 -6.16 -4.70
C MET A 118 -4.64 -5.26 -4.71
N SER A 119 -3.87 -5.25 -5.80
CA SER A 119 -2.73 -4.32 -5.93
C SER A 119 -3.17 -2.87 -6.07
N ALA A 120 -4.27 -2.62 -6.77
CA ALA A 120 -4.88 -1.30 -6.88
C ALA A 120 -5.31 -0.77 -5.51
N MET A 121 -5.85 -1.64 -4.64
CA MET A 121 -6.26 -1.26 -3.28
C MET A 121 -5.13 -0.61 -2.48
N SER A 122 -3.89 -1.15 -2.55
CA SER A 122 -2.72 -0.55 -1.89
C SER A 122 -2.50 0.89 -2.35
N VAL A 123 -2.54 1.09 -3.67
CA VAL A 123 -2.32 2.41 -4.27
C VAL A 123 -3.41 3.40 -3.86
N LEU A 124 -4.67 2.95 -3.77
CA LEU A 124 -5.79 3.77 -3.33
C LEU A 124 -5.65 4.21 -1.86
N ILE A 125 -5.13 3.33 -1.00
CA ILE A 125 -4.80 3.66 0.40
C ILE A 125 -3.67 4.69 0.45
N SER A 126 -2.59 4.47 -0.31
CA SER A 126 -1.45 5.37 -0.42
C SER A 126 -1.86 6.75 -0.97
N ALA A 127 -2.71 6.77 -2.01
CA ALA A 127 -3.24 7.98 -2.61
C ALA A 127 -4.10 8.80 -1.63
N GLY A 128 -4.85 8.13 -0.75
CA GLY A 128 -5.59 8.76 0.33
C GLY A 128 -4.69 9.54 1.30
N ALA A 129 -3.48 9.07 1.56
CA ALA A 129 -2.53 9.73 2.46
C ALA A 129 -1.92 11.02 1.87
N VAL A 130 -1.76 11.08 0.55
CA VAL A 130 -1.18 12.25 -0.17
C VAL A 130 -2.24 13.19 -0.76
N LEU A 131 -3.51 12.87 -0.54
CA LEU A 131 -4.65 13.58 -1.11
C LEU A 131 -4.68 15.05 -0.67
N GLY A 132 -4.89 15.95 -1.64
CA GLY A 132 -4.92 17.40 -1.39
C GLY A 132 -3.55 18.08 -1.34
N LYS A 133 -2.45 17.33 -1.37
CA LYS A 133 -1.07 17.85 -1.50
C LYS A 133 -0.41 17.47 -2.82
N ALA A 134 -0.80 16.34 -3.42
CA ALA A 134 -0.25 15.85 -4.67
C ALA A 134 -1.11 16.23 -5.89
N ASN A 135 -0.45 16.49 -7.02
CA ASN A 135 -1.11 16.68 -8.32
C ASN A 135 -1.46 15.33 -8.96
N LEU A 136 -2.43 15.29 -9.90
CA LEU A 136 -2.84 14.08 -10.61
C LEU A 136 -1.66 13.35 -11.27
N VAL A 137 -0.72 14.09 -11.86
CA VAL A 137 0.49 13.51 -12.47
C VAL A 137 1.38 12.82 -11.43
N GLN A 138 1.51 13.39 -10.23
CA GLN A 138 2.27 12.77 -9.14
C GLN A 138 1.57 11.52 -8.61
N LEU A 139 0.24 11.55 -8.51
CA LEU A 139 -0.55 10.38 -8.12
C LEU A 139 -0.42 9.25 -9.15
N VAL A 140 -0.42 9.56 -10.44
CA VAL A 140 -0.19 8.59 -11.53
C VAL A 140 1.19 7.97 -11.44
N LEU A 141 2.24 8.79 -11.25
CA LEU A 141 3.61 8.28 -11.13
C LEU A 141 3.78 7.40 -9.89
N MET A 142 3.24 7.83 -8.75
CA MET A 142 3.21 7.04 -7.52
C MET A 142 2.51 5.70 -7.75
N ALA A 143 1.34 5.72 -8.40
CA ALA A 143 0.56 4.53 -8.72
C ALA A 143 1.32 3.52 -9.60
N LEU A 144 1.96 3.99 -10.68
CA LEU A 144 2.72 3.12 -11.57
C LEU A 144 3.89 2.45 -10.82
N VAL A 145 4.64 3.23 -10.02
CA VAL A 145 5.77 2.72 -9.23
C VAL A 145 5.30 1.75 -8.15
N GLU A 146 4.25 2.09 -7.41
CA GLU A 146 3.75 1.25 -6.32
C GLU A 146 3.21 -0.09 -6.84
N VAL A 147 2.44 -0.09 -7.94
CA VAL A 147 1.98 -1.35 -8.56
C VAL A 147 3.15 -2.19 -9.07
N THR A 148 4.17 -1.59 -9.70
CA THR A 148 5.36 -2.35 -10.12
C THR A 148 6.10 -2.97 -8.93
N ALA A 149 6.30 -2.20 -7.87
CA ALA A 149 6.97 -2.66 -6.66
C ALA A 149 6.17 -3.79 -6.00
N PHE A 150 4.85 -3.66 -5.92
CA PHE A 150 3.96 -4.69 -5.37
C PHE A 150 3.98 -5.96 -6.23
N GLY A 151 3.95 -5.84 -7.56
CA GLY A 151 4.06 -6.97 -8.48
C GLY A 151 5.38 -7.73 -8.33
N VAL A 152 6.52 -7.01 -8.31
CA VAL A 152 7.85 -7.61 -8.13
C VAL A 152 7.99 -8.25 -6.75
N MET A 153 7.55 -7.56 -5.70
CA MET A 153 7.55 -8.09 -4.34
C MET A 153 6.72 -9.38 -4.26
N ARG A 154 5.56 -9.41 -4.92
CA ARG A 154 4.72 -10.60 -4.97
C ARG A 154 5.38 -11.77 -5.72
N MET A 155 6.10 -11.51 -6.81
CA MET A 155 6.88 -12.55 -7.50
C MET A 155 7.99 -13.13 -6.63
N ILE A 156 8.71 -12.26 -5.91
CA ILE A 156 9.73 -12.67 -4.94
C ILE A 156 9.07 -13.52 -3.85
N GLN A 157 7.91 -13.11 -3.33
CA GLN A 157 7.15 -13.86 -2.33
C GLN A 157 6.67 -15.22 -2.86
N ALA A 158 6.12 -15.28 -4.08
CA ALA A 158 5.65 -16.53 -4.68
C ALA A 158 6.79 -17.53 -4.92
N LYS A 159 8.02 -17.05 -5.16
CA LYS A 159 9.19 -17.89 -5.41
C LYS A 159 9.89 -18.36 -4.12
N TYR A 160 9.92 -17.54 -3.07
CA TYR A 160 10.72 -17.79 -1.87
C TYR A 160 9.90 -18.04 -0.59
N PHE A 161 8.60 -17.71 -0.57
CA PHE A 161 7.77 -17.68 0.64
C PHE A 161 6.43 -18.40 0.47
N VAL A 162 6.46 -19.59 -0.13
CA VAL A 162 5.29 -20.46 -0.29
C VAL A 162 4.95 -21.07 1.08
N HIS A 163 4.16 -20.34 1.88
CA HIS A 163 3.28 -20.79 3.01
C HIS A 163 3.12 -19.75 4.14
N HIS A 164 3.85 -18.62 4.16
CA HIS A 164 3.91 -17.76 5.35
C HIS A 164 3.32 -16.35 5.20
N ILE A 165 2.60 -16.06 4.11
CA ILE A 165 2.01 -14.73 3.87
C ILE A 165 1.05 -14.29 4.98
N HIS A 166 0.12 -15.17 5.37
CA HIS A 166 -0.88 -14.81 6.36
C HIS A 166 -0.22 -14.51 7.71
N ASN A 167 0.77 -15.33 8.06
CA ASN A 167 1.57 -15.16 9.27
C ASN A 167 2.40 -13.87 9.24
N ALA A 168 3.05 -13.54 8.12
CA ALA A 168 3.82 -12.30 8.00
C ALA A 168 2.95 -11.04 8.04
N VAL A 169 1.72 -11.10 7.50
CA VAL A 169 0.75 -10.00 7.60
C VAL A 169 0.25 -9.84 9.04
N LEU A 170 -0.09 -10.94 9.71
CA LEU A 170 -0.51 -10.93 11.12
C LEU A 170 0.60 -10.39 12.04
N ALA A 171 1.85 -10.77 11.79
CA ALA A 171 3.01 -10.26 12.51
C ALA A 171 3.11 -8.73 12.49
N GLY A 172 2.80 -8.10 11.34
CA GLY A 172 2.75 -6.65 11.23
C GLY A 172 1.70 -6.03 12.16
N GLY A 173 0.51 -6.62 12.23
CA GLY A 173 -0.55 -6.19 13.16
C GLY A 173 -0.17 -6.37 14.63
N VAL A 174 0.47 -7.48 14.97
CA VAL A 174 0.96 -7.76 16.32
C VAL A 174 2.02 -6.73 16.75
N ALA A 175 2.96 -6.38 15.88
CA ALA A 175 4.00 -5.41 16.20
C ALA A 175 3.48 -3.98 16.37
N VAL A 176 2.52 -3.56 15.54
CA VAL A 176 1.94 -2.20 15.61
C VAL A 176 0.94 -2.05 16.75
N GLY A 177 0.36 -3.15 17.26
CA GLY A 177 -0.74 -3.14 18.22
C GLY A 177 -0.49 -2.31 19.48
N THR A 178 0.64 -2.54 20.17
CA THR A 178 0.97 -1.84 21.43
C THR A 178 1.34 -0.38 21.24
N SER A 179 1.88 -0.04 20.07
CA SER A 179 2.43 1.29 19.75
C SER A 179 1.46 2.17 18.95
N CYS A 180 0.30 1.64 18.55
CA CYS A 180 -0.58 2.28 17.58
C CYS A 180 -1.01 3.71 17.96
N TYR A 181 -1.16 3.99 19.27
CA TYR A 181 -1.57 5.30 19.77
C TYR A 181 -0.42 6.31 19.93
N LEU A 182 0.85 5.86 19.96
CA LEU A 182 2.03 6.73 20.02
C LEU A 182 2.61 7.08 18.63
N ILE A 183 2.24 6.31 17.60
CA ILE A 183 2.76 6.52 16.25
C ILE A 183 2.16 7.81 15.66
N ARG A 184 2.93 8.90 15.79
CA ARG A 184 2.58 10.24 15.28
C ARG A 184 2.60 10.33 13.75
N SER A 185 3.47 9.55 13.12
CA SER A 185 3.76 9.65 11.69
C SER A 185 3.57 8.31 10.97
N PRO A 186 2.79 8.25 9.87
CA PRO A 186 2.44 6.99 9.18
C PRO A 186 3.64 6.15 8.72
N TRP A 187 4.76 6.79 8.34
CA TRP A 187 5.96 6.09 7.88
C TRP A 187 6.57 5.18 8.97
N LEU A 188 6.44 5.55 10.25
CA LEU A 188 6.92 4.71 11.36
C LEU A 188 6.12 3.41 11.47
N ALA A 189 4.79 3.48 11.30
CA ALA A 189 3.95 2.28 11.27
C ALA A 189 4.30 1.38 10.09
N MET A 190 4.58 1.97 8.92
CA MET A 190 4.99 1.22 7.73
C MET A 190 6.32 0.50 7.93
N VAL A 191 7.34 1.21 8.46
CA VAL A 191 8.65 0.60 8.74
C VAL A 191 8.51 -0.50 9.79
N LEU A 192 7.75 -0.27 10.86
CA LEU A 192 7.53 -1.27 11.91
C LEU A 192 6.84 -2.53 11.37
N GLY A 193 5.79 -2.36 10.58
CA GLY A 193 5.08 -3.47 9.93
C GLY A 193 5.96 -4.23 8.94
N LEU A 194 6.79 -3.53 8.17
CA LEU A 194 7.72 -4.15 7.22
C LEU A 194 8.80 -4.97 7.93
N VAL A 195 9.39 -4.43 9.00
CA VAL A 195 10.41 -5.13 9.81
C VAL A 195 9.79 -6.35 10.48
N ALA A 196 8.59 -6.23 11.05
CA ALA A 196 7.85 -7.35 11.64
C ALA A 196 7.54 -8.45 10.61
N GLY A 197 7.11 -8.08 9.41
CA GLY A 197 6.89 -9.00 8.31
C GLY A 197 8.18 -9.72 7.90
N LEU A 198 9.29 -8.99 7.73
CA LEU A 198 10.59 -9.60 7.40
C LEU A 198 11.09 -10.57 8.48
N ILE A 199 10.93 -10.21 9.75
CA ILE A 199 11.29 -11.09 10.88
C ILE A 199 10.43 -12.35 10.87
N SER A 200 9.13 -12.22 10.64
CA SER A 200 8.23 -13.38 10.58
C SER A 200 8.55 -14.30 9.42
N THR A 201 8.78 -13.73 8.23
CA THR A 201 9.08 -14.53 7.04
C THR A 201 10.48 -15.15 7.10
N GLY A 202 11.48 -14.41 7.59
CA GLY A 202 12.84 -14.91 7.83
C GLY A 202 12.90 -15.97 8.92
N GLY A 203 12.10 -15.83 9.98
CA GLY A 203 11.94 -16.82 11.04
C GLY A 203 11.32 -18.11 10.52
N ALA A 204 10.29 -18.01 9.68
CA ALA A 204 9.67 -19.18 9.09
C ALA A 204 10.65 -20.04 8.24
N LEU A 205 11.63 -19.41 7.58
CA LEU A 205 12.67 -20.11 6.81
C LEU A 205 13.86 -20.57 7.67
N SER A 206 14.42 -19.67 8.49
CA SER A 206 15.70 -19.91 9.17
C SER A 206 15.54 -20.52 10.55
N LEU A 207 14.53 -20.09 11.31
CA LEU A 207 14.26 -20.60 12.66
C LEU A 207 13.60 -21.96 12.58
N THR A 208 12.58 -22.18 11.74
CA THR A 208 11.96 -23.51 11.59
C THR A 208 12.99 -24.59 11.23
N MET A 209 13.90 -24.31 10.30
CA MET A 209 14.98 -25.24 9.93
C MET A 209 16.01 -25.47 11.06
N ARG A 210 16.40 -24.42 11.81
CA ARG A 210 17.39 -24.56 12.91
C ARG A 210 16.79 -25.18 14.18
N PHE A 211 15.55 -24.82 14.54
CA PHE A 211 14.87 -25.28 15.74
C PHE A 211 14.52 -26.77 15.62
N ASN A 212 14.08 -27.19 14.43
CA ASN A 212 13.83 -28.60 14.13
C ASN A 212 15.10 -29.46 14.19
N ASN A 213 16.26 -28.90 13.82
CA ASN A 213 17.52 -29.65 13.77
C ASN A 213 18.31 -29.65 15.09
N MET A 214 18.01 -28.74 16.02
CA MET A 214 18.80 -28.55 17.26
C MET A 214 17.99 -28.66 18.56
N LEU A 215 16.68 -28.38 18.56
CA LEU A 215 15.86 -28.27 19.77
C LEU A 215 14.63 -29.20 19.79
N ASP A 216 14.41 -29.98 18.72
CA ASP A 216 13.30 -30.95 18.55
C ASP A 216 11.90 -30.39 18.90
N LEU A 217 11.76 -29.06 18.82
CA LEU A 217 10.53 -28.33 19.14
C LEU A 217 9.77 -28.09 17.85
N HIS A 218 8.68 -28.84 17.67
CA HIS A 218 7.81 -28.77 16.51
C HIS A 218 6.80 -27.62 16.65
N ASP A 219 7.05 -26.49 15.97
CA ASP A 219 6.09 -25.40 15.85
C ASP A 219 5.25 -25.57 14.57
N THR A 220 4.20 -26.40 14.65
CA THR A 220 3.31 -26.75 13.53
C THR A 220 2.53 -25.55 13.00
N SER A 221 2.24 -24.56 13.86
CA SER A 221 1.41 -23.40 13.54
C SER A 221 2.23 -22.12 13.31
N GLY A 222 3.52 -22.16 13.61
CA GLY A 222 4.43 -21.04 13.43
C GLY A 222 4.20 -19.88 14.39
N VAL A 223 3.71 -20.17 15.60
CA VAL A 223 3.29 -19.15 16.57
C VAL A 223 4.49 -18.28 16.97
N TYR A 224 5.67 -18.88 17.10
CA TYR A 224 6.85 -18.19 17.61
C TYR A 224 7.32 -17.04 16.70
N TYR A 225 7.41 -17.27 15.39
CA TYR A 225 7.81 -16.24 14.43
C TYR A 225 6.66 -15.33 13.97
N THR A 226 5.40 -15.70 14.26
CA THR A 226 4.22 -14.91 13.88
C THR A 226 3.77 -13.94 14.98
N PHE A 227 3.84 -14.37 16.24
CA PHE A 227 3.35 -13.60 17.38
C PHE A 227 4.47 -13.24 18.36
N GLY A 228 5.38 -14.18 18.66
CA GLY A 228 6.43 -14.00 19.66
C GLY A 228 7.44 -12.91 19.27
N LEU A 229 8.20 -13.15 18.20
CA LEU A 229 9.23 -12.20 17.75
C LEU A 229 8.66 -10.83 17.33
N PRO A 230 7.54 -10.75 16.57
CA PRO A 230 6.93 -9.48 16.22
C PRO A 230 6.32 -8.74 17.42
N GLY A 231 5.78 -9.45 18.41
CA GLY A 231 5.27 -8.85 19.65
C GLY A 231 6.37 -8.19 20.47
N LEU A 232 7.51 -8.88 20.61
CA LEU A 232 8.69 -8.33 21.29
C LEU A 232 9.26 -7.10 20.56
N LEU A 233 9.28 -7.12 19.22
CA LEU A 233 9.62 -5.95 18.41
C LEU A 233 8.68 -4.76 18.68
N GLY A 234 7.37 -5.02 18.76
CA GLY A 234 6.36 -4.00 19.04
C GLY A 234 6.51 -3.38 20.43
N GLU A 235 6.86 -4.18 21.44
CA GLU A 235 7.14 -3.69 22.80
C GLU A 235 8.42 -2.84 22.87
N ILE A 236 9.49 -3.26 22.20
CA ILE A 236 10.72 -2.45 22.12
C ILE A 236 10.42 -1.12 21.42
N ALA A 237 9.69 -1.15 20.31
CA ALA A 237 9.32 0.07 19.60
C ALA A 237 8.44 1.01 20.44
N HIS A 238 7.56 0.46 21.27
CA HIS A 238 6.76 1.22 22.21
C HIS A 238 7.62 1.99 23.22
N ILE A 239 8.61 1.32 23.82
CA ILE A 239 9.55 1.92 24.78
C ILE A 239 10.38 3.01 24.10
N VAL A 240 10.83 2.80 22.86
CA VAL A 240 11.58 3.83 22.12
C VAL A 240 10.73 5.04 21.79
N LEU A 241 9.45 4.84 21.40
CA LEU A 241 8.55 5.95 21.09
C LEU A 241 8.22 6.79 22.32
N ILE A 242 8.02 6.17 23.49
CA ILE A 242 7.69 6.90 24.71
C ILE A 242 8.87 7.73 25.22
N THR A 243 10.11 7.21 25.12
CA THR A 243 11.32 7.95 25.54
C THR A 243 11.60 9.14 24.62
N LEU A 244 11.47 8.95 23.30
CA LEU A 244 11.60 10.04 22.32
C LEU A 244 10.56 11.15 22.54
N GLN A 245 9.35 10.78 22.96
CA GLN A 245 8.30 11.76 23.25
C GLN A 245 8.59 12.55 24.53
N ASP A 246 9.11 11.91 25.58
CA ASP A 246 9.50 12.59 26.81
C ASP A 246 10.65 13.59 26.57
N ASP A 247 11.66 13.21 25.79
CA ASP A 247 12.78 14.10 25.42
C ASP A 247 12.31 15.33 24.62
N TRP A 248 11.37 15.15 23.70
CA TRP A 248 10.80 16.25 22.93
C TRP A 248 10.04 17.24 23.85
N THR A 249 9.26 16.72 24.80
CA THR A 249 8.54 17.57 25.76
C THR A 249 9.47 18.30 26.73
N LYS A 250 10.59 17.67 27.13
CA LYS A 250 11.63 18.32 27.94
C LYS A 250 12.34 19.42 27.15
N SER A 251 12.74 19.18 25.91
CA SER A 251 13.38 20.19 25.06
C SER A 251 12.48 21.41 24.82
N THR A 252 11.17 21.19 24.66
CA THR A 252 10.21 22.29 24.48
C THR A 252 10.02 23.10 25.77
N ARG A 253 10.03 22.43 26.93
CA ARG A 253 9.96 23.10 28.25
C ARG A 253 11.23 23.90 28.58
N PHE A 254 12.41 23.43 28.18
CA PHE A 254 13.66 24.17 28.38
C PHE A 254 13.85 25.35 27.41
N GLY A 255 13.21 25.32 26.24
CA GLY A 255 13.20 26.43 25.27
C GLY A 255 12.28 27.60 25.66
N LEU A 256 11.29 27.38 26.53
CA LEU A 256 10.44 28.42 27.10
C LEU A 256 10.96 28.85 28.46
N LYS A 257 12.09 29.57 28.49
CA LYS A 257 12.46 30.36 29.67
C LYS A 257 11.51 31.57 29.70
N PRO A 258 10.66 31.76 30.73
CA PRO A 258 9.82 32.94 30.81
C PRO A 258 10.76 34.17 30.86
N GLN A 259 10.74 34.99 29.80
CA GLN A 259 11.36 36.29 29.88
C GLN A 259 10.58 37.11 30.90
N ASN A 260 11.28 37.51 31.94
CA ASN A 260 10.90 38.45 33.00
C ASN A 260 9.74 39.37 32.61
N MET A 261 8.58 39.16 33.22
CA MET A 261 7.55 40.19 33.32
C MET A 261 7.92 41.08 34.51
N GLU A 262 8.94 41.92 34.33
CA GLU A 262 9.17 43.09 35.17
C GLU A 262 8.51 44.32 34.52
N ARG A 263 7.89 45.16 35.38
CA ARG A 263 7.15 46.42 35.15
C ARG A 263 5.67 46.28 34.81
N THR A 264 4.75 47.01 35.45
CA THR A 264 4.89 48.26 36.24
C THR A 264 3.66 48.46 37.10
N SER A 265 3.88 48.72 38.40
CA SER A 265 2.94 49.46 39.24
C SER A 265 2.87 50.90 38.71
N TYR A 266 1.71 51.37 38.26
CA TYR A 266 1.34 52.79 38.28
C TYR A 266 -0.18 52.96 38.29
N VAL A 267 -0.64 53.53 39.42
CA VAL A 267 -1.93 54.15 39.74
C VAL A 267 -3.16 53.24 39.80
#